data_AF-A0A922SMK8-F1
#
_entry.id   AF-A0A922SMK8-F1
#
_cell.length_a   1.000
_cell.length_b   1.000
_cell.length_c   1.000
_cell.angle_alpha   90.00
_cell.angle_beta   90.00
_cell.angle_gamma   90.00
#
_symmetry.space_group_name_H-M   'P 1'
#
loop_
_entity.id
_entity.type
_entity.pdbx_description
1 polymer ?
#
loop_
_entity_poly.entity_id
_entity_poly.type
_entity_poly.pdbx_seq_one_letter_code
_entity_poly.pdbx_strand_id
1 'polypeptide(L)'
;MFRGDNPHSLSYEQQAKFIQDRITNVEKNFGELCVAFGDYTRKTARLVNISEYIIDIVINVNRLRDMGDELVKVLKDYANNEIVNKSLSNGLENLSTTLTAIEEYRNCEVQRLEAKVIGELCQYETICKHAREELKHTMNVREKELARKKVLDKARERQPFNRQQVTYAESELLKASAEMSRTAKGLSEQTEFFERRKLQQLKTLLSDFVMIEMAFHAKAVELLTVAYQQISDINDKADLENFRRKLRSPEKQPNPGMSVRSSSLASLMNPQSPTNDDDSASARKTKSPEKYGNPAMVRTGSLAALMNNSANKDEEETSESEETDEDSSEETESR
;
A
#
# COMPACT_ATOMS: atom_id res chain seq x y z
N MET A 1 -3.79 -36.31 55.27
CA MET A 1 -5.00 -36.05 54.46
C MET A 1 -4.61 -35.23 53.25
N PHE A 2 -5.22 -35.47 52.09
CA PHE A 2 -4.95 -34.69 50.88
C PHE A 2 -5.35 -33.23 51.08
N ARG A 3 -4.48 -32.29 50.70
CA ARG A 3 -4.92 -30.92 50.41
C ARG A 3 -5.77 -31.01 49.14
N GLY A 4 -7.03 -30.59 49.23
CA GLY A 4 -7.87 -30.47 48.04
C GLY A 4 -7.40 -29.29 47.20
N ASP A 5 -6.72 -29.58 46.08
CA ASP A 5 -6.56 -28.60 45.02
C ASP A 5 -7.95 -28.17 44.55
N ASN A 6 -8.23 -26.88 44.67
CA ASN A 6 -9.56 -26.34 44.43
C ASN A 6 -9.89 -26.53 42.94
N PRO A 7 -10.93 -27.30 42.55
CA PRO A 7 -11.15 -27.66 41.14
C PRO A 7 -11.30 -26.44 40.22
N HIS A 8 -11.81 -25.33 40.76
CA HIS A 8 -11.87 -24.04 40.05
C HIS A 8 -10.49 -23.43 39.72
N SER A 9 -9.45 -23.60 40.54
CA SER A 9 -8.14 -23.00 40.23
C SER A 9 -7.45 -23.69 39.06
N LEU A 10 -7.54 -25.03 38.96
CA LEU A 10 -7.04 -25.80 37.82
C LEU A 10 -7.76 -25.41 36.52
N SER A 11 -9.08 -25.22 36.57
CA SER A 11 -9.88 -24.79 35.41
C SER A 11 -9.43 -23.43 34.85
N TYR A 12 -9.19 -22.43 35.70
CA TYR A 12 -8.71 -21.12 35.22
C TYR A 12 -7.31 -21.15 34.61
N GLU A 13 -6.44 -22.04 35.07
CA GLU A 13 -5.07 -22.15 34.55
C GLU A 13 -5.05 -22.82 33.16
N GLN A 14 -5.88 -23.84 33.00
CA GLN A 14 -6.16 -24.47 31.70
C GLN A 14 -6.82 -23.48 30.73
N GLN A 15 -7.77 -22.66 31.19
CA GLN A 15 -8.41 -21.63 30.39
C GLN A 15 -7.40 -20.54 29.96
N ALA A 16 -6.57 -20.05 30.89
CA ALA A 16 -5.56 -19.03 30.58
C ALA A 16 -4.52 -19.55 29.58
N LYS A 17 -4.05 -20.80 29.76
CA LYS A 17 -3.17 -21.45 28.78
C LYS A 17 -3.85 -21.59 27.42
N PHE A 18 -5.10 -22.04 27.36
CA PHE A 18 -5.84 -22.14 26.10
C PHE A 18 -5.93 -20.77 25.38
N ILE A 19 -6.25 -19.69 26.09
CA ILE A 19 -6.31 -18.34 25.50
C ILE A 19 -4.92 -17.91 24.99
N GLN A 20 -3.85 -18.15 25.77
CA GLN A 20 -2.48 -17.84 25.34
C GLN A 20 -2.08 -18.64 24.09
N ASP A 21 -2.34 -19.95 24.07
CA ASP A 21 -2.08 -20.83 22.92
C ASP A 21 -2.87 -20.38 21.68
N ARG A 22 -4.12 -19.88 21.84
CA ARG A 22 -4.89 -19.26 20.75
C ARG A 22 -4.22 -18.00 20.23
N ILE A 23 -3.83 -17.06 21.09
CA ILE A 23 -3.23 -15.77 20.66
C ILE A 23 -1.89 -16.02 19.94
N THR A 24 -1.00 -16.82 20.52
CA THR A 24 0.30 -17.16 19.92
C THR A 24 0.16 -17.88 18.58
N ASN A 25 -0.83 -18.77 18.44
CA ASN A 25 -1.10 -19.44 17.17
C ASN A 25 -1.66 -18.47 16.11
N VAL A 26 -2.52 -17.51 16.49
CA VAL A 26 -3.00 -16.46 15.58
C VAL A 26 -1.85 -15.57 15.12
N GLU A 27 -1.06 -15.04 16.04
CA GLU A 27 0.11 -14.20 15.76
C GLU A 27 1.08 -14.90 14.79
N LYS A 28 1.42 -16.16 15.05
CA LYS A 28 2.27 -16.95 14.15
C LYS A 28 1.69 -17.04 12.73
N ASN A 29 0.46 -17.54 12.58
CA ASN A 29 -0.11 -17.77 11.25
C ASN A 29 -0.34 -16.44 10.50
N PHE A 30 -0.75 -15.37 11.18
CA PHE A 30 -0.97 -14.07 10.56
C PHE A 30 0.36 -13.39 10.19
N GLY A 31 1.42 -13.58 10.99
CA GLY A 31 2.78 -13.17 10.62
C GLY A 31 3.31 -13.93 9.40
N GLU A 32 3.16 -15.26 9.37
CA GLU A 32 3.54 -16.10 8.21
C GLU A 32 2.77 -15.71 6.94
N LEU A 33 1.45 -15.46 7.06
CA LEU A 33 0.63 -14.92 5.97
C LEU A 33 1.08 -13.51 5.56
N CYS A 34 1.45 -12.64 6.50
CA CYS A 34 1.92 -11.28 6.20
C CYS A 34 3.23 -11.29 5.40
N VAL A 35 4.16 -12.17 5.77
CA VAL A 35 5.39 -12.40 5.00
C VAL A 35 5.08 -12.98 3.63
N ALA A 36 4.21 -13.98 3.53
CA ALA A 36 3.85 -14.63 2.27
C ALA A 36 3.12 -13.70 1.29
N PHE A 37 2.09 -12.97 1.74
CA PHE A 37 1.41 -11.96 0.92
C PHE A 37 2.29 -10.74 0.65
N GLY A 38 3.19 -10.39 1.58
CA GLY A 38 4.25 -9.41 1.35
C GLY A 38 5.17 -9.82 0.20
N ASP A 39 5.66 -11.06 0.18
CA ASP A 39 6.51 -11.57 -0.89
C ASP A 39 5.77 -11.81 -2.20
N TYR A 40 4.49 -12.17 -2.14
CA TYR A 40 3.63 -12.25 -3.31
C TYR A 40 3.47 -10.87 -3.95
N THR A 41 3.00 -9.89 -3.18
CA THR A 41 2.77 -8.52 -3.65
C THR A 41 4.08 -7.86 -4.08
N ARG A 42 5.20 -8.09 -3.35
CA ARG A 42 6.54 -7.68 -3.80
C ARG A 42 7.00 -8.36 -5.09
N LYS A 43 6.49 -9.54 -5.48
CA LYS A 43 6.79 -10.12 -6.80
C LYS A 43 5.93 -9.48 -7.89
N THR A 44 4.69 -9.13 -7.58
CA THR A 44 3.82 -8.29 -8.43
C THR A 44 4.28 -6.82 -8.48
N ALA A 45 5.12 -6.38 -7.54
CA ALA A 45 5.62 -5.00 -7.38
C ALA A 45 7.15 -4.84 -7.53
N ARG A 46 7.92 -5.91 -7.84
CA ARG A 46 9.37 -5.87 -8.18
C ARG A 46 9.59 -5.38 -9.61
N LEU A 47 8.86 -4.32 -9.86
CA LEU A 47 8.16 -3.94 -11.05
C LEU A 47 7.96 -2.42 -10.90
N VAL A 48 9.03 -1.64 -10.72
CA VAL A 48 9.02 -0.19 -10.37
C VAL A 48 8.36 0.12 -8.99
N ASN A 49 9.00 0.74 -7.98
CA ASN A 49 10.18 1.62 -7.99
C ASN A 49 11.00 1.61 -6.67
N ILE A 50 12.05 2.44 -6.60
CA ILE A 50 13.01 2.59 -5.50
C ILE A 50 12.64 3.77 -4.56
N SER A 51 12.53 3.52 -3.26
CA SER A 51 13.02 4.39 -2.17
C SER A 51 12.94 3.65 -0.83
N GLU A 52 14.01 3.68 -0.04
CA GLU A 52 14.15 3.12 1.32
C GLU A 52 13.91 1.59 1.46
N TYR A 53 14.72 0.79 2.15
CA TYR A 53 15.91 1.07 2.96
C TYR A 53 17.01 0.02 2.65
N ILE A 54 18.01 0.47 1.89
CA ILE A 54 19.44 0.07 1.90
C ILE A 54 19.80 -1.43 2.01
N ILE A 55 20.44 -1.95 0.94
CA ILE A 55 21.60 -2.88 0.91
C ILE A 55 21.57 -4.03 1.95
N ASP A 56 21.41 -5.31 1.57
CA ASP A 56 22.57 -6.07 1.05
C ASP A 56 22.26 -7.32 0.17
N ILE A 57 21.13 -7.35 -0.55
CA ILE A 57 20.89 -8.37 -1.60
C ILE A 57 20.60 -7.71 -2.95
N VAL A 58 21.62 -7.03 -3.47
CA VAL A 58 21.69 -6.64 -4.88
C VAL A 58 22.03 -7.88 -5.73
N ILE A 59 21.81 -7.81 -7.05
CA ILE A 59 22.18 -8.85 -8.04
C ILE A 59 21.32 -10.14 -7.98
N ASN A 60 20.08 -10.07 -8.48
CA ASN A 60 19.71 -10.83 -9.70
C ASN A 60 18.32 -10.45 -10.29
N VAL A 61 18.36 -9.60 -11.33
CA VAL A 61 17.56 -9.66 -12.58
C VAL A 61 16.02 -9.81 -12.51
N ASN A 62 15.32 -8.72 -12.85
CA ASN A 62 14.10 -8.56 -13.69
C ASN A 62 13.05 -9.70 -13.83
N ARG A 63 11.75 -9.33 -14.00
CA ARG A 63 10.96 -9.95 -15.11
C ARG A 63 9.63 -9.40 -15.67
N LEU A 64 8.83 -8.51 -15.06
CA LEU A 64 7.49 -8.18 -15.65
C LEU A 64 7.22 -6.69 -15.96
N ARG A 65 7.15 -5.73 -15.02
CA ARG A 65 6.92 -4.30 -15.37
C ARG A 65 8.18 -3.63 -15.88
N ASP A 66 9.32 -3.81 -15.23
CA ASP A 66 10.63 -3.40 -15.75
C ASP A 66 10.91 -3.97 -17.17
N MET A 67 10.30 -5.11 -17.50
CA MET A 67 10.36 -5.73 -18.83
C MET A 67 9.22 -5.28 -19.76
N GLY A 68 8.07 -4.86 -19.20
CA GLY A 68 6.88 -4.37 -19.90
C GLY A 68 7.03 -2.91 -20.31
N ASP A 69 7.52 -2.05 -19.42
CA ASP A 69 7.87 -0.64 -19.68
C ASP A 69 9.02 -0.55 -20.70
N GLU A 70 10.04 -1.41 -20.59
CA GLU A 70 11.11 -1.47 -21.59
C GLU A 70 10.61 -2.01 -22.94
N LEU A 71 9.68 -2.98 -22.96
CA LEU A 71 9.00 -3.43 -24.19
C LEU A 71 8.14 -2.31 -24.79
N VAL A 72 7.35 -1.60 -23.98
CA VAL A 72 6.55 -0.42 -24.35
C VAL A 72 7.44 0.66 -24.97
N LYS A 73 8.60 0.92 -24.38
CA LYS A 73 9.63 1.85 -24.87
C LYS A 73 10.23 1.40 -26.20
N VAL A 74 10.73 0.16 -26.30
CA VAL A 74 11.28 -0.39 -27.56
C VAL A 74 10.25 -0.38 -28.70
N LEU A 75 8.98 -0.67 -28.41
CA LEU A 75 7.88 -0.58 -29.38
C LEU A 75 7.62 0.86 -29.83
N LYS A 76 7.63 1.84 -28.91
CA LYS A 76 7.53 3.28 -29.23
C LYS A 76 8.73 3.77 -30.04
N ASP A 77 9.94 3.38 -29.67
CA ASP A 77 11.17 3.74 -30.38
C ASP A 77 11.18 3.16 -31.80
N TYR A 78 10.70 1.93 -32.01
CA TYR A 78 10.52 1.38 -33.36
C TYR A 78 9.40 2.13 -34.12
N ALA A 79 8.23 2.35 -33.50
CA ALA A 79 7.12 3.08 -34.11
C ALA A 79 7.53 4.46 -34.64
N ASN A 80 8.30 5.22 -33.84
CA ASN A 80 8.82 6.54 -34.15
C ASN A 80 9.84 6.53 -35.31
N ASN A 81 10.72 5.52 -35.35
CA ASN A 81 11.75 5.38 -36.38
C ASN A 81 11.22 4.76 -37.69
N GLU A 82 10.03 4.15 -37.68
CA GLU A 82 9.41 3.55 -38.87
C GLU A 82 8.76 4.62 -39.78
N ILE A 83 9.61 5.21 -40.63
CA ILE A 83 9.25 6.29 -41.56
C ILE A 83 8.60 5.76 -42.86
N VAL A 84 8.66 4.46 -43.15
CA VAL A 84 8.18 3.87 -44.43
C VAL A 84 6.88 3.10 -44.26
N ASN A 85 6.81 2.20 -43.29
CA ASN A 85 5.69 1.29 -43.08
C ASN A 85 4.71 1.92 -42.07
N LYS A 86 3.76 2.72 -42.58
CA LYS A 86 2.90 3.55 -41.73
C LYS A 86 1.75 2.82 -41.06
N SER A 87 1.28 1.70 -41.61
CA SER A 87 0.38 0.82 -40.86
C SER A 87 1.09 0.11 -39.71
N LEU A 88 2.34 -0.32 -39.91
CA LEU A 88 3.19 -0.92 -38.88
C LEU A 88 3.55 0.09 -37.78
N SER A 89 4.01 1.29 -38.14
CA SER A 89 4.30 2.40 -37.22
C SER A 89 3.12 2.68 -36.29
N ASN A 90 1.92 2.89 -36.85
CA ASN A 90 0.70 3.12 -36.08
C ASN A 90 0.30 1.89 -35.22
N GLY A 91 0.47 0.66 -35.74
CA GLY A 91 0.17 -0.57 -35.01
C GLY A 91 1.05 -0.76 -33.77
N LEU A 92 2.35 -0.44 -33.88
CA LEU A 92 3.32 -0.49 -32.78
C LEU A 92 3.04 0.58 -31.71
N GLU A 93 2.65 1.80 -32.12
CA GLU A 93 2.25 2.87 -31.20
C GLU A 93 0.97 2.52 -30.42
N ASN A 94 -0.05 1.99 -31.12
CA ASN A 94 -1.28 1.51 -30.53
C ASN A 94 -1.04 0.35 -29.54
N LEU A 95 -0.26 -0.66 -29.95
CA LEU A 95 0.14 -1.79 -29.11
C LEU A 95 0.87 -1.32 -27.84
N SER A 96 1.85 -0.41 -27.99
CA SER A 96 2.60 0.16 -26.88
C SER A 96 1.70 0.93 -25.90
N THR A 97 0.72 1.67 -26.41
CA THR A 97 -0.30 2.35 -25.59
C THR A 97 -1.15 1.35 -24.80
N THR A 98 -1.63 0.28 -25.44
CA THR A 98 -2.42 -0.78 -24.79
C THR A 98 -1.62 -1.54 -23.73
N LEU A 99 -0.33 -1.82 -23.98
CA LEU A 99 0.57 -2.43 -23.00
C LEU A 99 0.86 -1.49 -21.80
N THR A 100 0.99 -0.18 -22.05
CA THR A 100 1.14 0.83 -20.98
C THR A 100 -0.05 0.75 -20.01
N ALA A 101 -1.28 0.69 -20.54
CA ALA A 101 -2.49 0.57 -19.72
C ALA A 101 -2.55 -0.75 -18.90
N ILE A 102 -2.01 -1.86 -19.40
CA ILE A 102 -1.96 -3.13 -18.64
C ILE A 102 -1.10 -2.97 -17.38
N GLU A 103 0.04 -2.29 -17.48
CA GLU A 103 0.92 -2.05 -16.32
C GLU A 103 0.36 -1.01 -15.35
N GLU A 104 -0.42 -0.02 -15.82
CA GLU A 104 -1.23 0.85 -14.96
C GLU A 104 -2.24 0.05 -14.12
N TYR A 105 -2.99 -0.88 -14.73
CA TYR A 105 -3.90 -1.76 -13.98
C TYR A 105 -3.16 -2.70 -13.01
N ARG A 106 -1.96 -3.16 -13.35
CA ARG A 106 -1.10 -3.94 -12.45
C ARG A 106 -0.60 -3.11 -11.26
N ASN A 107 -0.34 -1.81 -11.45
CA ASN A 107 -0.01 -0.90 -10.35
C ASN A 107 -1.21 -0.72 -9.40
N CYS A 108 -2.43 -0.59 -9.93
CA CYS A 108 -3.66 -0.58 -9.12
C CYS A 108 -3.94 -1.90 -8.40
N GLU A 109 -3.55 -3.05 -8.97
CA GLU A 109 -3.57 -4.35 -8.30
C GLU A 109 -2.66 -4.35 -7.06
N VAL A 110 -1.38 -4.01 -7.24
CA VAL A 110 -0.39 -3.93 -6.15
C VAL A 110 -0.90 -3.07 -4.99
N GLN A 111 -1.30 -1.82 -5.27
CA GLN A 111 -1.76 -0.89 -4.23
C GLN A 111 -2.98 -1.42 -3.46
N ARG A 112 -3.86 -2.19 -4.13
CA ARG A 112 -5.02 -2.82 -3.50
C ARG A 112 -4.63 -4.03 -2.65
N LEU A 113 -3.65 -4.83 -3.07
CA LEU A 113 -3.10 -5.92 -2.26
C LEU A 113 -2.40 -5.37 -1.00
N GLU A 114 -1.60 -4.32 -1.14
CA GLU A 114 -0.96 -3.63 -0.02
C GLU A 114 -1.99 -3.10 0.98
N ALA A 115 -3.02 -2.39 0.52
CA ALA A 115 -4.03 -1.79 1.38
C ALA A 115 -4.99 -2.82 2.04
N LYS A 116 -5.49 -3.81 1.27
CA LYS A 116 -6.58 -4.71 1.73
C LYS A 116 -6.11 -6.07 2.26
N VAL A 117 -4.89 -6.48 1.94
CA VAL A 117 -4.33 -7.79 2.35
C VAL A 117 -3.20 -7.56 3.36
N ILE A 118 -2.15 -6.83 2.97
CA ILE A 118 -0.97 -6.65 3.84
C ILE A 118 -1.30 -5.72 5.01
N GLY A 119 -1.91 -4.56 4.77
CA GLY A 119 -2.28 -3.59 5.82
C GLY A 119 -3.25 -4.13 6.88
N GLU A 120 -4.08 -5.12 6.52
CA GLU A 120 -4.97 -5.82 7.46
C GLU A 120 -4.22 -6.88 8.28
N LEU A 121 -3.18 -7.52 7.72
CA LEU A 121 -2.33 -8.48 8.43
C LEU A 121 -1.35 -7.79 9.40
N CYS A 122 -0.74 -6.67 9.02
CA CYS A 122 0.19 -5.93 9.86
C CYS A 122 -0.43 -5.51 11.22
N GLN A 123 -1.75 -5.22 11.25
CA GLN A 123 -2.46 -4.90 12.49
C GLN A 123 -2.44 -6.02 13.54
N TYR A 124 -2.24 -7.28 13.13
CA TYR A 124 -2.34 -8.42 14.05
C TYR A 124 -1.24 -8.50 15.10
N GLU A 125 -0.08 -7.88 14.88
CA GLU A 125 0.95 -7.73 15.92
C GLU A 125 0.38 -6.94 17.12
N THR A 126 -0.18 -5.76 16.87
CA THR A 126 -0.78 -4.91 17.90
C THR A 126 -2.02 -5.56 18.53
N ILE A 127 -2.87 -6.22 17.74
CA ILE A 127 -4.06 -6.92 18.24
C ILE A 127 -3.67 -8.08 19.17
N CYS A 128 -2.67 -8.88 18.80
CA CYS A 128 -2.20 -10.00 19.62
C CYS A 128 -1.45 -9.53 20.88
N LYS A 129 -0.71 -8.42 20.79
CA LYS A 129 -0.10 -7.74 21.94
C LYS A 129 -1.15 -7.34 22.98
N HIS A 130 -2.20 -6.62 22.58
CA HIS A 130 -3.27 -6.22 23.51
C HIS A 130 -4.04 -7.42 24.08
N ALA A 131 -4.28 -8.48 23.28
CA ALA A 131 -4.91 -9.70 23.78
C ALA A 131 -4.07 -10.39 24.88
N ARG A 132 -2.73 -10.37 24.78
CA ARG A 132 -1.83 -10.83 25.86
C ARG A 132 -1.85 -9.92 27.08
N GLU A 133 -1.93 -8.62 26.90
CA GLU A 133 -1.95 -7.63 27.99
C GLU A 133 -3.20 -7.82 28.87
N GLU A 134 -4.38 -8.01 28.27
CA GLU A 134 -5.65 -8.30 28.97
C GLU A 134 -5.63 -9.66 29.70
N LEU A 135 -5.07 -10.70 29.07
CA LEU A 135 -4.89 -12.01 29.70
C LEU A 135 -3.96 -11.92 30.93
N LYS A 136 -2.83 -11.22 30.78
CA LYS A 136 -1.86 -10.98 31.86
C LYS A 136 -2.47 -10.16 33.00
N HIS A 137 -3.25 -9.11 32.68
CA HIS A 137 -3.99 -8.34 33.67
C HIS A 137 -4.93 -9.24 34.49
N THR A 138 -5.73 -10.06 33.82
CA THR A 138 -6.69 -10.96 34.48
C THR A 138 -5.98 -12.00 35.36
N MET A 139 -4.84 -12.54 34.94
CA MET A 139 -4.04 -13.46 35.78
C MET A 139 -3.45 -12.77 37.01
N ASN A 140 -3.00 -11.51 36.90
CA ASN A 140 -2.53 -10.74 38.05
C ASN A 140 -3.65 -10.48 39.07
N VAL A 141 -4.90 -10.30 38.63
CA VAL A 141 -6.07 -10.18 39.51
C VAL A 141 -6.39 -11.53 40.20
N ARG A 142 -6.33 -12.64 39.47
CA ARG A 142 -6.45 -14.01 40.04
C ARG A 142 -5.39 -14.28 41.10
N GLU A 143 -4.14 -13.85 40.90
CA GLU A 143 -3.08 -14.05 41.89
C GLU A 143 -3.34 -13.24 43.18
N LYS A 144 -3.81 -11.98 43.06
CA LYS A 144 -4.25 -11.18 44.22
C LYS A 144 -5.38 -11.86 45.00
N GLU A 145 -6.38 -12.41 44.32
CA GLU A 145 -7.47 -13.17 44.96
C GLU A 145 -6.92 -14.38 45.72
N LEU A 146 -6.08 -15.20 45.07
CA LEU A 146 -5.45 -16.37 45.70
C LEU A 146 -4.55 -15.98 46.88
N ALA A 147 -3.89 -14.83 46.83
CA ALA A 147 -3.12 -14.28 47.95
C ALA A 147 -4.03 -13.85 49.12
N ARG A 148 -5.15 -13.15 48.87
CA ARG A 148 -6.15 -12.82 49.90
C ARG A 148 -6.75 -14.09 50.53
N LYS A 149 -7.04 -15.11 49.74
CA LYS A 149 -7.53 -16.41 50.24
C LYS A 149 -6.53 -17.08 51.19
N LYS A 150 -5.26 -17.17 50.77
CA LYS A 150 -4.15 -17.67 51.62
C LYS A 150 -3.95 -16.87 52.92
N VAL A 151 -4.36 -15.60 52.98
CA VAL A 151 -4.34 -14.79 54.22
C VAL A 151 -5.53 -15.14 55.13
N LEU A 152 -6.74 -15.27 54.58
CA LEU A 152 -7.92 -15.70 55.34
C LEU A 152 -7.74 -17.09 55.95
N ASP A 153 -7.25 -18.05 55.17
CA ASP A 153 -7.01 -19.43 55.62
C ASP A 153 -6.05 -19.44 56.83
N LYS A 154 -4.92 -18.71 56.73
CA LYS A 154 -3.95 -18.54 57.83
C LYS A 154 -4.53 -17.84 59.06
N ALA A 155 -5.42 -16.87 58.89
CA ALA A 155 -6.07 -16.18 60.01
C ALA A 155 -6.99 -17.14 60.79
N ARG A 156 -7.79 -17.94 60.06
CA ARG A 156 -8.66 -18.98 60.63
C ARG A 156 -7.86 -20.09 61.33
N GLU A 157 -6.75 -20.54 60.74
CA GLU A 157 -5.86 -21.53 61.35
C GLU A 157 -5.17 -21.04 62.64
N ARG A 158 -4.66 -19.79 62.65
CA ARG A 158 -3.76 -19.31 63.71
C ARG A 158 -4.47 -18.57 64.85
N GLN A 159 -5.55 -17.86 64.58
CA GLN A 159 -6.29 -17.09 65.58
C GLN A 159 -7.81 -17.21 65.40
N PRO A 160 -8.40 -18.42 65.51
CA PRO A 160 -9.83 -18.64 65.29
C PRO A 160 -10.74 -17.80 66.21
N PHE A 161 -10.25 -17.38 67.39
CA PHE A 161 -10.97 -16.51 68.32
C PHE A 161 -10.81 -15.00 68.01
N ASN A 162 -9.86 -14.61 67.15
CA ASN A 162 -9.70 -13.21 66.71
C ASN A 162 -10.71 -12.88 65.60
N ARG A 163 -11.99 -12.81 66.00
CA ARG A 163 -13.12 -12.62 65.09
C ARG A 163 -13.00 -11.34 64.25
N GLN A 164 -12.40 -10.27 64.78
CA GLN A 164 -12.16 -9.03 64.02
C GLN A 164 -11.18 -9.25 62.85
N GLN A 165 -10.04 -9.90 63.09
CA GLN A 165 -9.06 -10.19 62.05
C GLN A 165 -9.61 -11.12 60.96
N VAL A 166 -10.39 -12.14 61.35
CA VAL A 166 -11.05 -13.05 60.40
C VAL A 166 -12.07 -12.28 59.55
N THR A 167 -12.98 -11.51 60.16
CA THR A 167 -13.99 -10.72 59.41
C THR A 167 -13.36 -9.69 58.48
N TYR A 168 -12.23 -9.08 58.85
CA TYR A 168 -11.49 -8.18 57.97
C TYR A 168 -10.92 -8.92 56.74
N ALA A 169 -10.30 -10.09 56.94
CA ALA A 169 -9.77 -10.91 55.85
C ALA A 169 -10.87 -11.47 54.93
N GLU A 170 -12.06 -11.77 55.47
CA GLU A 170 -13.24 -12.15 54.70
C GLU A 170 -13.74 -11.01 53.81
N SER A 171 -13.77 -9.77 54.32
CA SER A 171 -14.14 -8.57 53.55
C SER A 171 -13.13 -8.29 52.41
N GLU A 172 -11.83 -8.40 52.69
CA GLU A 172 -10.78 -8.22 51.67
C GLU A 172 -10.79 -9.31 50.60
N LEU A 173 -11.09 -10.57 50.95
CA LEU A 173 -11.29 -11.63 49.97
C LEU A 173 -12.54 -11.39 49.12
N LEU A 174 -13.67 -11.01 49.74
CA LEU A 174 -14.93 -10.76 49.03
C LEU A 174 -14.77 -9.67 47.95
N LYS A 175 -14.02 -8.59 48.25
CA LYS A 175 -13.67 -7.55 47.26
C LYS A 175 -12.85 -8.13 46.10
N ALA A 176 -11.79 -8.90 46.40
CA ALA A 176 -10.90 -9.47 45.39
C ALA A 176 -11.62 -10.50 44.50
N SER A 177 -12.50 -11.34 45.05
CA SER A 177 -13.33 -12.27 44.28
C SER A 177 -14.37 -11.54 43.40
N ALA A 178 -14.91 -10.40 43.86
CA ALA A 178 -15.81 -9.57 43.04
C ALA A 178 -15.07 -8.83 41.91
N GLU A 179 -13.82 -8.41 42.13
CA GLU A 179 -12.92 -7.89 41.08
C GLU A 179 -12.60 -8.98 40.05
N MET A 180 -12.16 -10.15 40.52
CA MET A 180 -11.82 -11.31 39.68
C MET A 180 -13.00 -11.82 38.86
N SER A 181 -14.20 -11.88 39.44
CA SER A 181 -15.42 -12.27 38.71
C SER A 181 -15.75 -11.29 37.56
N ARG A 182 -15.44 -10.00 37.75
CA ARG A 182 -15.65 -8.97 36.72
C ARG A 182 -14.60 -9.07 35.60
N THR A 183 -13.33 -9.20 35.94
CA THR A 183 -12.25 -9.29 34.93
C THR A 183 -12.30 -10.61 34.16
N ALA A 184 -12.61 -11.74 34.81
CA ALA A 184 -12.81 -13.02 34.15
C ALA A 184 -13.96 -12.98 33.12
N LYS A 185 -15.05 -12.26 33.42
CA LYS A 185 -16.12 -12.02 32.45
C LYS A 185 -15.63 -11.20 31.26
N GLY A 186 -14.96 -10.07 31.51
CA GLY A 186 -14.42 -9.20 30.45
C GLY A 186 -13.43 -9.92 29.54
N LEU A 187 -12.53 -10.73 30.11
CA LEU A 187 -11.61 -11.58 29.35
C LEU A 187 -12.35 -12.58 28.45
N SER A 188 -13.45 -13.16 28.93
CA SER A 188 -14.26 -14.09 28.12
C SER A 188 -14.91 -13.39 26.92
N GLU A 189 -15.49 -12.21 27.14
CA GLU A 189 -16.12 -11.39 26.09
C GLU A 189 -15.07 -10.90 25.07
N GLN A 190 -13.90 -10.46 25.53
CA GLN A 190 -12.79 -10.03 24.68
C GLN A 190 -12.14 -11.20 23.91
N THR A 191 -12.06 -12.39 24.50
CA THR A 191 -11.58 -13.61 23.81
C THR A 191 -12.53 -14.02 22.69
N GLU A 192 -13.85 -13.96 22.93
CA GLU A 192 -14.84 -14.23 21.88
C GLU A 192 -14.74 -13.20 20.76
N PHE A 193 -14.61 -11.91 21.10
CA PHE A 193 -14.42 -10.83 20.13
C PHE A 193 -13.15 -11.02 19.30
N PHE A 194 -12.02 -11.40 19.91
CA PHE A 194 -10.76 -11.68 19.22
C PHE A 194 -10.90 -12.84 18.21
N GLU A 195 -11.46 -13.99 18.63
CA GLU A 195 -11.64 -15.16 17.76
C GLU A 195 -12.65 -14.84 16.63
N ARG A 196 -13.73 -14.12 16.93
CA ARG A 196 -14.74 -13.64 15.96
C ARG A 196 -14.13 -12.68 14.94
N ARG A 197 -13.37 -11.68 15.38
CA ARG A 197 -12.64 -10.72 14.53
C ARG A 197 -11.68 -11.45 13.60
N LYS A 198 -10.89 -12.39 14.12
CA LYS A 198 -9.96 -13.22 13.35
C LYS A 198 -10.67 -14.05 12.26
N LEU A 199 -11.79 -14.70 12.59
CA LEU A 199 -12.57 -15.47 11.60
C LEU A 199 -13.17 -14.56 10.50
N GLN A 200 -13.62 -13.36 10.85
CA GLN A 200 -14.21 -12.42 9.91
C GLN A 200 -13.16 -11.72 9.01
N GLN A 201 -12.07 -11.22 9.58
CA GLN A 201 -11.00 -10.58 8.80
C GLN A 201 -10.29 -11.57 7.88
N LEU A 202 -9.99 -12.81 8.32
CA LEU A 202 -9.37 -13.82 7.44
C LEU A 202 -10.26 -14.15 6.23
N LYS A 203 -11.57 -14.30 6.45
CA LYS A 203 -12.52 -14.51 5.34
C LYS A 203 -12.55 -13.31 4.40
N THR A 204 -12.58 -12.09 4.94
CA THR A 204 -12.65 -10.85 4.15
C THR A 204 -11.38 -10.68 3.33
N LEU A 205 -10.20 -10.82 3.93
CA LEU A 205 -8.89 -10.73 3.30
C LEU A 205 -8.73 -11.71 2.13
N LEU A 206 -9.07 -12.99 2.33
CA LEU A 206 -8.98 -13.99 1.26
C LEU A 206 -10.00 -13.73 0.14
N SER A 207 -11.15 -13.13 0.46
CA SER A 207 -12.14 -12.72 -0.54
C SER A 207 -11.65 -11.49 -1.33
N ASP A 208 -11.07 -10.50 -0.64
CA ASP A 208 -10.51 -9.30 -1.26
C ASP A 208 -9.32 -9.64 -2.17
N PHE A 209 -8.42 -10.52 -1.74
CA PHE A 209 -7.32 -11.04 -2.56
C PHE A 209 -7.84 -11.60 -3.90
N VAL A 210 -8.76 -12.57 -3.86
CA VAL A 210 -9.35 -13.17 -5.07
C VAL A 210 -10.07 -12.12 -5.93
N MET A 211 -10.79 -11.17 -5.32
CA MET A 211 -11.49 -10.10 -6.04
C MET A 211 -10.56 -9.02 -6.64
N ILE A 212 -9.32 -8.89 -6.15
CA ILE A 212 -8.31 -8.02 -6.73
C ILE A 212 -7.71 -8.69 -7.96
N GLU A 213 -7.20 -9.92 -7.81
CA GLU A 213 -6.64 -10.75 -8.90
C GLU A 213 -7.63 -10.93 -10.06
N MET A 214 -8.89 -11.28 -9.76
CA MET A 214 -9.94 -11.41 -10.77
C MET A 214 -10.20 -10.11 -11.54
N ALA A 215 -10.14 -8.94 -10.86
CA ALA A 215 -10.36 -7.66 -11.50
C ALA A 215 -9.19 -7.27 -12.42
N PHE A 216 -7.94 -7.54 -12.01
CA PHE A 216 -6.77 -7.34 -12.88
C PHE A 216 -6.78 -8.30 -14.07
N HIS A 217 -6.93 -9.60 -13.84
CA HIS A 217 -6.91 -10.60 -14.92
C HIS A 217 -8.03 -10.37 -15.95
N ALA A 218 -9.25 -10.01 -15.52
CA ALA A 218 -10.32 -9.67 -16.44
C ALA A 218 -9.95 -8.48 -17.34
N LYS A 219 -9.35 -7.43 -16.77
CA LYS A 219 -8.95 -6.24 -17.53
C LYS A 219 -7.71 -6.49 -18.40
N ALA A 220 -6.77 -7.31 -17.96
CA ALA A 220 -5.63 -7.73 -18.75
C ALA A 220 -6.06 -8.53 -19.98
N VAL A 221 -7.02 -9.45 -19.86
CA VAL A 221 -7.59 -10.20 -21.02
C VAL A 221 -8.33 -9.27 -21.97
N GLU A 222 -9.10 -8.31 -21.47
CA GLU A 222 -9.77 -7.28 -22.29
C GLU A 222 -8.75 -6.48 -23.12
N LEU A 223 -7.71 -5.94 -22.48
CA LEU A 223 -6.68 -5.15 -23.13
C LEU A 223 -5.80 -5.98 -24.07
N LEU A 224 -5.46 -7.22 -23.73
CA LEU A 224 -4.74 -8.13 -24.64
C LEU A 224 -5.57 -8.49 -25.89
N THR A 225 -6.91 -8.53 -25.78
CA THR A 225 -7.79 -8.71 -26.94
C THR A 225 -7.77 -7.48 -27.85
N VAL A 226 -7.77 -6.27 -27.28
CA VAL A 226 -7.58 -5.02 -28.04
C VAL A 226 -6.20 -4.98 -28.71
N ALA A 227 -5.13 -5.36 -28.00
CA ALA A 227 -3.77 -5.45 -28.52
C ALA A 227 -3.66 -6.42 -29.70
N TYR A 228 -4.33 -7.58 -29.62
CA TYR A 228 -4.38 -8.54 -30.72
C TYR A 228 -5.05 -7.97 -31.97
N GLN A 229 -6.17 -7.25 -31.82
CA GLN A 229 -6.84 -6.59 -32.95
C GLN A 229 -5.95 -5.49 -33.57
N GLN A 230 -5.31 -4.66 -32.75
CA GLN A 230 -4.37 -3.61 -33.21
C GLN A 230 -3.21 -4.17 -34.05
N ILE A 231 -2.74 -5.39 -33.75
CA ILE A 231 -1.75 -6.10 -34.56
C ILE A 231 -2.39 -6.68 -35.83
N SER A 232 -3.60 -7.23 -35.75
CA SER A 232 -4.33 -7.78 -36.89
C SER A 232 -4.76 -6.73 -37.93
N ASP A 233 -4.86 -5.46 -37.54
CA ASP A 233 -5.21 -4.33 -38.41
C ASP A 233 -4.01 -3.77 -39.20
N ILE A 234 -2.79 -4.30 -39.01
CA ILE A 234 -1.57 -3.87 -39.72
C ILE A 234 -1.63 -4.31 -41.20
N ASN A 235 -1.75 -3.33 -42.09
CA ASN A 235 -1.88 -3.54 -43.54
C ASN A 235 -0.52 -3.65 -44.24
N ASP A 236 0.04 -4.87 -44.17
CA ASP A 236 1.28 -5.31 -44.82
C ASP A 236 1.37 -4.90 -46.30
N LYS A 237 0.27 -5.02 -47.04
CA LYS A 237 0.20 -4.74 -48.49
C LYS A 237 0.30 -3.25 -48.78
N ALA A 238 -0.37 -2.40 -48.00
CA ALA A 238 -0.30 -0.95 -48.16
C ALA A 238 1.10 -0.43 -47.84
N ASP A 239 1.72 -0.94 -46.77
CA ASP A 239 3.08 -0.57 -46.39
C ASP A 239 4.13 -1.06 -47.40
N LEU A 240 4.00 -2.28 -47.92
CA LEU A 240 4.85 -2.77 -49.00
C LEU A 240 4.65 -1.98 -50.30
N GLU A 241 3.46 -1.43 -50.57
CA GLU A 241 3.27 -0.49 -51.69
C GLU A 241 3.93 0.86 -51.41
N ASN A 242 3.83 1.41 -50.20
CA ASN A 242 4.52 2.64 -49.79
C ASN A 242 6.04 2.49 -49.89
N PHE A 243 6.60 1.36 -49.46
CA PHE A 243 8.00 0.99 -49.68
C PHE A 243 8.36 0.97 -51.17
N ARG A 244 7.57 0.30 -52.02
CA ARG A 244 7.78 0.25 -53.48
C ARG A 244 7.70 1.65 -54.14
N ARG A 245 6.83 2.54 -53.65
CA ARG A 245 6.73 3.93 -54.11
C ARG A 245 8.01 4.70 -53.75
N LYS A 246 8.46 4.66 -52.48
CA LYS A 246 9.71 5.29 -52.04
C LYS A 246 10.96 4.71 -52.73
N LEU A 247 10.98 3.42 -53.03
CA LEU A 247 12.09 2.79 -53.76
C LEU A 247 12.20 3.26 -55.23
N ARG A 248 11.06 3.55 -55.88
CA ARG A 248 11.02 4.07 -57.26
C ARG A 248 11.28 5.57 -57.34
N SER A 249 10.92 6.32 -56.30
CA SER A 249 11.17 7.75 -56.19
C SER A 249 11.68 8.07 -54.78
N PRO A 250 12.96 7.78 -54.49
CA PRO A 250 13.56 8.24 -53.26
C PRO A 250 13.60 9.77 -53.28
N GLU A 251 13.04 10.39 -52.25
CA GLU A 251 12.98 11.84 -52.14
C GLU A 251 14.40 12.42 -52.18
N LYS A 252 14.71 13.16 -53.25
CA LYS A 252 15.96 13.92 -53.32
C LYS A 252 15.92 14.93 -52.17
N GLN A 253 16.88 14.83 -51.24
CA GLN A 253 17.02 15.83 -50.19
C GLN A 253 17.06 17.24 -50.81
N PRO A 254 16.42 18.23 -50.18
CA PRO A 254 16.40 19.60 -50.70
C PRO A 254 17.84 20.13 -50.74
N ASN A 255 18.38 20.22 -51.96
CA ASN A 255 19.79 20.50 -52.19
C ASN A 255 20.11 21.93 -51.70
N PRO A 256 20.99 22.14 -50.69
CA PRO A 256 21.16 23.44 -50.02
C PRO A 256 21.84 24.53 -50.87
N GLY A 257 22.01 24.30 -52.18
CA GLY A 257 22.64 25.23 -53.14
C GLY A 257 21.68 26.13 -53.93
N MET A 258 20.36 25.89 -53.94
CA MET A 258 19.41 26.74 -54.69
C MET A 258 18.95 27.94 -53.86
N SER A 259 19.86 28.92 -53.71
CA SER A 259 19.60 30.20 -53.05
C SER A 259 18.54 31.03 -53.78
N VAL A 260 17.63 31.65 -53.02
CA VAL A 260 16.54 32.51 -53.52
C VAL A 260 17.09 33.75 -54.22
N ARG A 261 16.98 33.83 -55.57
CA ARG A 261 17.31 35.04 -56.35
C ARG A 261 16.45 35.23 -57.60
N SER A 262 15.38 36.03 -57.50
CA SER A 262 14.85 36.90 -58.58
C SER A 262 13.60 37.71 -58.19
N SER A 263 13.55 38.29 -56.98
CA SER A 263 12.48 39.21 -56.55
C SER A 263 12.78 40.68 -56.89
N SER A 264 12.89 41.01 -58.18
CA SER A 264 13.16 42.39 -58.65
C SER A 264 12.60 42.69 -60.05
N LEU A 265 11.38 43.25 -60.15
CA LEU A 265 10.90 44.23 -61.16
C LEU A 265 9.35 44.39 -61.14
N ALA A 266 8.78 45.11 -60.16
CA ALA A 266 7.38 45.59 -60.21
C ALA A 266 6.99 46.60 -59.10
N SER A 267 7.82 47.62 -58.78
CA SER A 267 7.50 48.59 -57.70
C SER A 267 7.94 50.04 -57.96
N LEU A 268 7.78 50.54 -59.18
CA LEU A 268 7.87 51.98 -59.49
C LEU A 268 6.91 52.38 -60.62
N MET A 269 5.66 52.70 -60.27
CA MET A 269 4.88 53.85 -60.80
C MET A 269 3.43 53.83 -60.31
N ASN A 270 3.04 54.93 -59.67
CA ASN A 270 1.68 55.38 -59.40
C ASN A 270 1.77 56.93 -59.50
N PRO A 271 0.88 57.62 -60.22
CA PRO A 271 -0.37 58.05 -59.57
C PRO A 271 -1.60 58.22 -60.49
N GLN A 272 -2.71 58.61 -59.84
CA GLN A 272 -3.92 59.27 -60.36
C GLN A 272 -5.11 58.40 -60.85
N SER A 273 -6.22 58.58 -60.12
CA SER A 273 -7.64 58.32 -60.46
C SER A 273 -8.20 59.48 -61.33
N PRO A 274 -9.49 59.57 -61.74
CA PRO A 274 -10.66 58.75 -61.34
C PRO A 274 -11.67 58.37 -62.47
N THR A 275 -12.75 57.66 -62.08
CA THR A 275 -14.19 57.82 -62.46
C THR A 275 -14.94 56.47 -62.62
N ASN A 276 -16.13 56.42 -61.99
CA ASN A 276 -17.44 55.89 -62.47
C ASN A 276 -17.56 54.44 -63.03
N ASP A 277 -18.63 53.66 -62.82
CA ASP A 277 -19.86 53.74 -61.97
C ASP A 277 -20.44 52.29 -61.79
N ASP A 278 -21.49 52.13 -60.96
CA ASP A 278 -22.46 51.00 -60.90
C ASP A 278 -21.97 49.56 -60.55
N ASP A 279 -22.69 48.69 -59.82
CA ASP A 279 -23.90 48.78 -58.96
C ASP A 279 -24.01 47.46 -58.10
N SER A 280 -25.16 47.22 -57.44
CA SER A 280 -25.63 45.95 -56.85
C SER A 280 -25.08 45.52 -55.48
N ALA A 281 -25.51 46.29 -54.47
CA ALA A 281 -25.91 45.88 -53.11
C ALA A 281 -25.87 44.38 -52.70
N SER A 282 -25.42 44.12 -51.46
CA SER A 282 -26.36 43.72 -50.38
C SER A 282 -25.81 43.98 -48.98
N ALA A 283 -26.70 44.01 -47.97
CA ALA A 283 -26.41 44.20 -46.55
C ALA A 283 -26.05 42.84 -45.86
N ARG A 284 -25.65 42.74 -44.58
CA ARG A 284 -25.95 43.59 -43.41
C ARG A 284 -24.97 43.33 -42.24
N LYS A 285 -24.62 44.37 -41.47
CA LYS A 285 -23.90 44.27 -40.18
C LYS A 285 -24.87 44.13 -39.00
N THR A 286 -24.48 43.40 -37.93
CA THR A 286 -24.64 43.73 -36.48
C THR A 286 -24.03 42.59 -35.63
N LYS A 287 -23.01 42.79 -34.79
CA LYS A 287 -22.94 43.42 -33.44
C LYS A 287 -23.38 42.51 -32.26
N SER A 288 -22.48 42.35 -31.28
CA SER A 288 -22.68 41.79 -29.93
C SER A 288 -23.48 42.74 -29.00
N PRO A 289 -23.90 42.33 -27.78
CA PRO A 289 -23.04 42.52 -26.58
C PRO A 289 -23.18 41.41 -25.49
N GLU A 290 -23.08 41.75 -24.19
CA GLU A 290 -22.56 40.90 -23.09
C GLU A 290 -23.55 40.43 -21.98
N LYS A 291 -23.06 39.49 -21.14
CA LYS A 291 -23.24 39.33 -19.66
C LYS A 291 -24.63 39.09 -19.04
N TYR A 292 -24.81 37.88 -18.50
CA TYR A 292 -25.11 37.53 -17.09
C TYR A 292 -24.70 36.04 -16.87
N GLY A 293 -24.53 35.46 -15.67
CA GLY A 293 -24.70 35.93 -14.28
C GLY A 293 -24.00 34.98 -13.26
N ASN A 294 -24.48 34.91 -12.01
CA ASN A 294 -23.99 34.06 -10.89
C ASN A 294 -25.19 33.65 -9.98
N PRO A 295 -25.10 32.74 -8.97
CA PRO A 295 -23.94 31.95 -8.48
C PRO A 295 -24.24 30.43 -8.23
N ALA A 296 -23.25 29.73 -7.63
CA ALA A 296 -23.37 28.74 -6.53
C ALA A 296 -22.88 27.28 -6.77
N MET A 297 -21.70 26.95 -6.21
CA MET A 297 -21.56 25.78 -5.32
C MET A 297 -20.36 25.93 -4.36
N VAL A 298 -20.37 25.22 -3.24
CA VAL A 298 -19.38 25.34 -2.16
C VAL A 298 -18.13 24.50 -2.46
N ARG A 299 -16.94 25.10 -2.29
CA ARG A 299 -15.65 24.41 -2.39
C ARG A 299 -15.12 24.10 -0.99
N THR A 300 -15.29 22.87 -0.51
CA THR A 300 -14.72 22.40 0.76
C THR A 300 -13.20 22.40 0.71
N GLY A 301 -12.56 22.74 1.83
CA GLY A 301 -11.10 22.91 1.93
C GLY A 301 -10.32 21.61 1.78
N SER A 302 -9.05 21.73 1.35
CA SER A 302 -8.11 20.61 1.33
C SER A 302 -7.71 20.19 2.74
N LEU A 303 -7.59 18.87 2.97
CA LEU A 303 -7.21 18.26 4.25
C LEU A 303 -5.73 18.49 4.61
N ALA A 304 -4.93 19.04 3.69
CA ALA A 304 -3.50 19.27 3.85
C ALA A 304 -3.09 20.32 4.91
N ALA A 305 -4.05 21.01 5.55
CA ALA A 305 -3.78 22.12 6.47
C ALA A 305 -3.69 21.71 7.97
N LEU A 306 -3.77 20.41 8.31
CA LEU A 306 -3.91 19.94 9.70
C LEU A 306 -2.79 19.02 10.21
N MET A 307 -1.73 18.77 9.43
CA MET A 307 -0.63 17.86 9.83
C MET A 307 0.69 18.56 10.18
N ASN A 308 0.79 19.88 10.12
CA ASN A 308 2.02 20.61 10.45
C ASN A 308 1.94 21.28 11.84
N ASN A 309 1.89 20.47 12.90
CA ASN A 309 2.09 20.94 14.28
C ASN A 309 2.32 19.76 15.24
N SER A 310 3.60 19.39 15.48
CA SER A 310 4.14 18.80 16.74
C SER A 310 5.52 18.16 16.51
N ALA A 311 6.57 18.97 16.45
CA ALA A 311 7.95 18.51 16.63
C ALA A 311 8.80 19.67 17.19
N ASN A 312 9.05 19.64 18.50
CA ASN A 312 10.20 20.26 19.18
C ASN A 312 10.07 19.99 20.68
N LYS A 313 10.86 19.03 21.16
CA LYS A 313 11.25 18.89 22.56
C LYS A 313 12.60 18.19 22.62
N ASP A 314 13.63 19.02 22.81
CA ASP A 314 14.64 18.84 23.86
C ASP A 314 15.31 17.46 23.92
N GLU A 315 16.42 17.31 23.19
CA GLU A 315 17.45 16.33 23.52
C GLU A 315 18.32 16.91 24.64
N GLU A 316 18.39 16.25 25.81
CA GLU A 316 19.37 16.58 26.85
C GLU A 316 20.63 15.72 26.65
N GLU A 317 21.77 16.38 26.38
CA GLU A 317 23.08 15.74 26.44
C GLU A 317 23.45 15.45 27.90
N THR A 318 23.85 14.20 28.20
CA THR A 318 24.57 13.87 29.44
C THR A 318 25.90 13.24 29.10
N SER A 319 26.94 14.07 29.01
CA SER A 319 28.33 13.62 29.06
C SER A 319 28.72 13.24 30.48
N GLU A 320 29.30 12.06 30.66
CA GLU A 320 30.26 11.82 31.75
C GLU A 320 31.36 10.90 31.22
N SER A 321 32.58 11.07 31.73
CA SER A 321 33.82 10.74 31.03
C SER A 321 34.88 10.18 31.97
N GLU A 322 35.73 9.30 31.44
CA GLU A 322 37.05 8.93 32.00
C GLU A 322 36.99 8.13 33.34
N GLU A 323 37.93 7.25 33.71
CA GLU A 323 39.13 6.76 33.03
C GLU A 323 39.55 5.34 33.55
N THR A 324 40.75 4.89 33.11
CA THR A 324 41.73 3.88 33.64
C THR A 324 41.50 3.19 35.02
N ASP A 325 42.03 1.99 35.31
CA ASP A 325 42.87 1.00 34.57
C ASP A 325 42.44 -0.46 34.96
N GLU A 326 43.19 -1.57 35.10
CA GLU A 326 44.64 -1.93 35.15
C GLU A 326 44.84 -3.41 34.68
N ASP A 327 46.08 -3.92 34.65
CA ASP A 327 46.50 -5.24 34.13
C ASP A 327 46.41 -6.41 35.15
N SER A 328 46.25 -7.66 34.66
CA SER A 328 46.70 -8.90 35.33
C SER A 328 46.60 -10.15 34.43
N SER A 329 47.75 -10.80 34.27
CA SER A 329 48.01 -12.21 33.87
C SER A 329 47.11 -13.27 34.55
N GLU A 330 46.97 -14.53 34.10
CA GLU A 330 48.05 -15.50 33.74
C GLU A 330 47.69 -16.53 32.64
N GLU A 331 48.72 -17.15 32.07
CA GLU A 331 48.66 -18.37 31.27
C GLU A 331 48.43 -19.62 32.15
N THR A 332 47.85 -20.69 31.60
CA THR A 332 48.23 -22.06 31.98
C THR A 332 47.87 -23.10 30.91
N GLU A 333 48.86 -23.53 30.13
CA GLU A 333 48.78 -24.77 29.35
C GLU A 333 48.99 -26.02 30.23
N SER A 334 48.74 -27.19 29.63
CA SER A 334 49.06 -28.55 30.10
C SER A 334 48.17 -29.16 31.20
N ARG A 335 47.30 -30.09 30.80
CA ARG A 335 47.75 -31.49 30.68
C ARG A 335 46.93 -32.34 29.72
#